data_AF-A0A9P5ZWH0-F1
#
_entry.id   AF-A0A9P5ZWH0-F1
#
_cell.length_a   1.000
_cell.length_b   1.000
_cell.length_c   1.000
_cell.angle_alpha   90.00
_cell.angle_beta   90.00
_cell.angle_gamma   90.00
#
_symmetry.space_group_name_H-M   'P 1'
#
loop_
_entity.id
_entity.type
_entity.pdbx_description
1 polymer ?
#
loop_
_entity_poly.entity_id
_entity_poly.type
_entity_poly.pdbx_seq_one_letter_code
_entity_poly.pdbx_strand_id
1 'polypeptide(L)' 'MGAKAKINQSNPTKPPTLDEGNVDASILWDWFNKCEGFFHHKAVKSNKKIVFIAWRMSGIHAVHWLSANSP' A
#
# COMPACT_ATOMS: atom_id res chain seq x y z
N MET A 1 16.40 15.54 -5.33
CA MET A 1 15.34 14.94 -4.47
C MET A 1 14.21 14.52 -5.39
N GLY A 2 13.92 13.22 -5.52
CA GLY A 2 12.83 12.73 -6.37
C GLY A 2 11.45 13.13 -5.84
N ALA A 3 10.43 13.08 -6.69
CA ALA A 3 9.05 13.33 -6.28
C ALA A 3 8.63 12.36 -5.17
N LYS A 4 7.92 12.86 -4.15
CA LYS A 4 7.37 12.02 -3.08
C LYS A 4 6.32 11.06 -3.66
N ALA A 5 6.32 9.82 -3.15
CA ALA A 5 5.27 8.85 -3.47
C ALA A 5 3.89 9.41 -3.07
N LYS A 6 2.87 9.07 -3.86
CA LYS A 6 1.51 9.53 -3.64
C LYS A 6 0.62 8.38 -3.24
N ILE A 7 -0.28 8.65 -2.31
CA ILE A 7 -1.31 7.69 -1.89
C ILE A 7 -2.63 8.10 -2.53
N ASN A 8 -3.17 7.24 -3.39
CA ASN A 8 -4.47 7.48 -3.99
C ASN A 8 -5.54 6.64 -3.31
N GLN A 9 -6.54 7.32 -2.74
CA GLN A 9 -7.75 6.69 -2.23
C GLN A 9 -8.91 7.66 -2.40
N SER A 10 -9.86 7.33 -3.27
CA SER A 10 -11.03 8.19 -3.53
C SER A 10 -12.11 8.09 -2.45
N ASN A 11 -12.21 6.95 -1.76
CA ASN A 11 -13.09 6.78 -0.61
C ASN A 11 -12.60 5.62 0.30
N PRO A 12 -13.05 5.55 1.57
CA PRO A 12 -12.60 4.52 2.53
C PRO A 12 -12.97 3.08 2.14
N THR A 13 -13.94 2.90 1.24
CA THR A 13 -14.39 1.58 0.77
C THR A 13 -13.62 1.07 -0.43
N LYS A 14 -12.74 1.91 -1.00
CA LYS A 14 -11.80 1.56 -2.05
C LYS A 14 -10.40 1.33 -1.47
N PRO A 15 -9.66 0.37 -2.05
CA PRO A 15 -8.31 0.10 -1.60
C PRO A 15 -7.39 1.27 -1.96
N PRO A 16 -6.56 1.75 -1.02
CA PRO A 16 -5.55 2.76 -1.33
C PRO A 16 -4.45 2.16 -2.21
N THR A 17 -3.89 2.95 -3.12
CA THR A 17 -2.70 2.59 -3.90
C THR A 17 -1.52 3.48 -3.52
N LEU A 18 -0.32 2.90 -3.53
CA LEU A 18 0.93 3.64 -3.36
C LEU A 18 1.63 3.75 -4.71
N ASP A 19 1.62 4.96 -5.26
CA ASP A 19 2.26 5.30 -6.53
C ASP A 19 3.79 5.35 -6.40
N GLU A 20 4.46 5.39 -7.54
CA GLU A 20 5.91 5.59 -7.62
C GLU A 20 6.34 6.92 -6.99
N GLY A 21 7.53 6.92 -6.40
CA GLY A 21 8.16 8.11 -5.82
C GLY A 21 8.95 7.76 -4.56
N ASN A 22 9.55 8.77 -3.95
CA ASN A 22 10.30 8.60 -2.71
C ASN A 22 9.33 8.35 -1.55
N VAL A 23 9.52 7.23 -0.86
CA VAL A 23 8.73 6.82 0.29
C VAL A 23 9.50 7.14 1.55
N ASP A 24 8.95 8.01 2.39
CA ASP A 24 9.42 8.25 3.75
C ASP A 24 8.52 7.56 4.78
N ALA A 25 8.96 7.55 6.04
CA ALA A 25 8.20 6.92 7.13
C ALA A 25 6.79 7.50 7.29
N SER A 26 6.60 8.79 6.97
CA SER A 26 5.30 9.45 7.07
C SER A 26 4.33 8.95 6.00
N ILE A 27 4.80 8.74 4.77
CA ILE A 27 3.99 8.22 3.67
C ILE A 27 3.63 6.75 3.93
N LEU A 28 4.57 5.94 4.42
CA LEU A 28 4.27 4.55 4.80
C LEU A 28 3.21 4.49 5.89
N TRP A 29 3.31 5.35 6.89
CA TRP A 29 2.33 5.41 7.97
C TRP A 29 0.93 5.83 7.49
N ASP A 30 0.84 6.86 6.64
CA ASP A 30 -0.46 7.27 6.07
C ASP A 30 -1.06 6.16 5.18
N TRP A 31 -0.23 5.49 4.37
CA TRP A 31 -0.69 4.39 3.53
C TRP A 31 -1.18 3.20 4.34
N PHE A 32 -0.47 2.85 5.42
CA PHE A 32 -0.86 1.82 6.36
C PHE A 32 -2.23 2.12 7.00
N ASN A 33 -2.43 3.34 7.50
CA ASN A 33 -3.71 3.74 8.12
C ASN A 33 -4.87 3.65 7.13
N LYS A 34 -4.66 4.01 5.86
CA LYS A 34 -5.66 3.88 4.79
C LYS A 34 -5.97 2.42 4.46
N CYS A 35 -4.97 1.55 4.47
CA CYS A 35 -5.15 0.11 4.26
C CYS A 35 -5.98 -0.50 5.40
N GLU A 36 -5.66 -0.16 6.65
CA GLU A 36 -6.40 -0.64 7.82
C GLU A 36 -7.86 -0.17 7.78
N GLY A 37 -8.11 1.10 7.45
CA GLY A 37 -9.47 1.62 7.25
C GLY A 37 -10.26 0.83 6.19
N PHE A 38 -9.66 0.55 5.04
CA PHE A 38 -10.27 -0.27 4.00
C PHE A 38 -10.57 -1.70 4.49
N PHE A 39 -9.62 -2.33 5.19
CA PHE A 39 -9.79 -3.69 5.70
C PHE A 39 -10.87 -3.79 6.77
N HIS A 40 -11.00 -2.78 7.63
CA HIS A 40 -12.10 -2.67 8.58
C HIS A 40 -13.45 -2.59 7.87
N HIS A 41 -13.58 -1.76 6.83
CA HIS A 41 -14.83 -1.64 6.05
C HIS A 41 -15.19 -2.91 5.27
N LYS A 42 -14.20 -3.67 4.80
CA LYS A 42 -14.41 -4.86 3.96
C LYS A 42 -14.36 -6.19 4.71
N ALA A 43 -14.17 -6.17 6.03
CA ALA A 43 -14.00 -7.38 6.86
C ALA A 43 -12.99 -8.37 6.25
N VAL A 44 -11.87 -7.86 5.73
CA VAL A 44 -10.86 -8.70 5.07
C VAL A 44 -10.16 -9.56 6.10
N LYS A 45 -10.19 -10.88 5.92
CA LYS A 45 -9.47 -11.82 6.78
C LYS A 45 -7.97 -11.53 6.77
N SER A 46 -7.34 -11.62 7.94
CA SER A 46 -5.92 -11.27 8.14
C SER A 46 -4.97 -11.96 7.15
N ASN A 47 -5.25 -13.23 6.81
CA ASN A 47 -4.45 -13.99 5.85
C ASN A 47 -4.53 -13.48 4.39
N LYS A 48 -5.48 -12.60 4.07
CA LYS A 48 -5.60 -11.96 2.76
C LYS A 48 -5.06 -10.52 2.74
N LYS A 49 -4.83 -9.90 3.90
CA LYS A 49 -4.35 -8.51 3.99
C LYS A 49 -3.00 -8.32 3.30
N ILE A 50 -2.05 -9.23 3.52
CA ILE A 50 -0.70 -9.19 2.91
C ILE A 50 -0.76 -9.23 1.38
N VAL A 51 -1.59 -10.12 0.81
CA VAL A 51 -1.77 -10.22 -0.64
C VAL A 51 -2.39 -8.92 -1.18
N PHE A 52 -3.37 -8.35 -0.48
CA PHE A 52 -3.95 -7.07 -0.88
C PHE A 52 -2.95 -5.92 -0.84
N ILE A 53 -2.08 -5.85 0.17
CA ILE A 53 -1.03 -4.84 0.28
C ILE A 53 -0.06 -4.96 -0.90
N ALA A 54 0.40 -6.18 -1.21
CA ALA A 54 1.33 -6.44 -2.31
C ALA A 54 0.77 -5.99 -3.67
N TRP A 55 -0.51 -6.27 -3.95
CA TRP A 55 -1.19 -5.86 -5.19
C TRP A 55 -1.45 -4.36 -5.32
N ARG A 56 -1.26 -3.58 -4.25
CA ARG A 56 -1.56 -2.14 -4.19
C ARG A 56 -0.31 -1.27 -4.15
N MET A 57 0.85 -1.88 -4.16
CA MET A 57 2.10 -1.23 -4.50
C MET A 57 2.24 -1.19 -6.03
N SER A 58 2.80 -0.10 -6.55
CA SER A 58 3.08 0.05 -7.98
C SER A 58 4.58 0.27 -8.22
N GLY A 59 5.02 -0.02 -9.45
CA GLY A 59 6.37 0.27 -9.91
C GLY A 59 7.47 -0.35 -9.04
N ILE A 60 8.46 0.48 -8.70
CA ILE A 60 9.63 0.09 -7.89
C ILE A 60 9.24 -0.52 -6.53
N HIS A 61 8.13 -0.09 -5.93
CA HIS A 61 7.68 -0.61 -4.62
C HIS A 61 7.17 -2.04 -4.73
N ALA A 62 6.43 -2.37 -5.79
CA ALA A 62 6.00 -3.73 -6.06
C ALA A 62 7.20 -4.65 -6.35
N VAL A 63 8.19 -4.15 -7.12
CA VAL A 63 9.43 -4.87 -7.41
C VAL A 63 10.22 -5.15 -6.13
N HIS A 64 10.42 -4.15 -5.27
CA HIS A 64 11.10 -4.32 -3.99
C HIS A 64 10.37 -5.32 -3.08
N TRP A 65 9.04 -5.22 -2.97
CA TRP A 65 8.25 -6.14 -2.18
C TRP A 65 8.37 -7.59 -2.68
N LEU A 66 8.27 -7.81 -3.99
CA LEU A 66 8.44 -9.14 -4.58
C LEU A 66 9.86 -9.66 -4.38
N SER A 67 10.89 -8.83 -4.52
CA SER A 67 12.28 -9.24 -4.29
C SER A 67 12.54 -9.65 -2.83
N ALA A 68 11.94 -8.95 -1.87
CA ALA A 68 12.12 -9.24 -0.44
C ALA A 68 11.33 -10.47 0.04
N ASN A 69 10.32 -10.89 -0.73
CA ASN A 69 9.43 -12.00 -0.38
C ASN A 69 9.51 -13.17 -1.39
N SER A 70 10.45 -13.14 -2.34
CA SER A 70 10.76 -14.27 -3.20
C SER A 70 11.77 -15.19 -2.49
N PRO A 71 11.60 -16.53 -2.58
CA PRO A 71 12.50 -17.50 -1.96
C PRO A 71 13.92 -17.49 -2.54
#